data_AF-A0A945PHE5-F1
#
_entry.id   AF-A0A945PHE5-F1
#
_cell.length_a   1.000
_cell.length_b   1.000
_cell.length_c   1.000
_cell.angle_alpha   90.00
_cell.angle_beta   90.00
_cell.angle_gamma   90.00
#
_symmetry.space_group_name_H-M   'P 1'
#
loop_
_entity.id
_entity.type
_entity.pdbx_description
1 polymer ?
#
loop_
_entity_poly.entity_id
_entity_poly.type
_entity_poly.pdbx_seq_one_letter_code
_entity_poly.pdbx_strand_id
1 'polypeptide(L)'
;MNRIISLSLIMGLIAASCTDPNTIGLEVQPTSDNIIISETSSFNWQTTQTDSEDSLRTDEALNLILGGIDDSQFGLNNAGFYTQILLTENNTDLGTNPIVDSIVMSYTYSGYYGDLENFTSLDVLI
;
A
#
# COMPACT_ATOMS: atom_id res chain seq x y z
N MET A 1 1.74 -55.44 48.28
CA MET A 1 2.29 -55.54 46.91
C MET A 1 1.52 -54.70 45.88
N ASN A 2 0.19 -54.83 45.77
CA ASN A 2 -0.58 -54.26 44.65
C ASN A 2 -0.55 -52.73 44.53
N ARG A 3 -0.44 -51.99 45.65
CA ARG A 3 -0.37 -50.51 45.63
C ARG A 3 0.95 -49.94 45.10
N ILE A 4 2.06 -50.68 45.25
CA ILE A 4 3.38 -50.25 44.79
C ILE A 4 3.54 -50.56 43.30
N ILE A 5 2.97 -51.68 42.85
CA ILE A 5 2.91 -52.06 41.43
C ILE A 5 2.02 -51.06 40.66
N SER A 6 0.87 -50.66 41.20
CA SER A 6 0.00 -49.65 40.57
C SER A 6 0.66 -48.27 40.49
N LEU A 7 1.44 -47.89 41.52
CA LEU A 7 2.13 -46.60 41.53
C LEU A 7 3.31 -46.57 40.56
N SER A 8 4.03 -47.69 40.42
CA SER A 8 5.09 -47.86 39.43
C SER A 8 4.54 -47.83 38.00
N LEU A 9 3.36 -48.39 37.76
CA LEU A 9 2.72 -48.38 36.44
C LEU A 9 2.28 -46.97 36.03
N ILE A 10 1.71 -46.21 36.96
CA ILE A 10 1.32 -44.81 36.75
C ILE A 10 2.55 -43.93 36.49
N MET A 11 3.63 -44.12 37.25
CA MET A 11 4.86 -43.35 37.04
C MET A 11 5.51 -43.63 35.67
N GLY A 12 5.44 -44.88 35.21
CA GLY A 12 5.91 -45.26 33.86
C GLY A 12 5.10 -44.64 32.73
N LEU A 13 3.78 -44.50 32.91
CA LEU A 13 2.90 -43.89 31.90
C LEU A 13 3.15 -42.38 31.74
N ILE A 14 3.51 -41.68 32.82
CA ILE A 14 3.82 -40.24 32.76
C ILE A 14 5.18 -39.99 32.09
N ALA A 15 6.15 -40.88 32.33
CA ALA A 15 7.49 -40.78 31.73
C ALA A 15 7.52 -41.11 30.22
N ALA A 16 6.48 -41.78 29.70
CA ALA A 16 6.33 -42.12 28.28
C ALA A 16 5.37 -41.17 27.54
N SER A 17 5.02 -40.01 28.13
CA SER A 17 4.23 -39.00 27.43
C SER A 17 5.06 -38.34 26.33
N CYS A 18 4.88 -38.79 25.09
CA CYS A 18 5.40 -38.09 23.92
C CYS A 18 4.83 -36.66 23.90
N THR A 19 5.72 -35.67 23.73
CA THR A 19 5.32 -34.30 23.45
C THR A 19 5.10 -34.18 21.96
N ASP A 20 4.00 -33.56 21.51
CA ASP A 20 3.82 -33.25 20.10
C ASP A 20 4.97 -32.36 19.62
N PRO A 21 5.62 -32.68 18.49
CA PRO A 21 6.66 -31.82 17.96
C PRO A 21 6.02 -30.49 17.51
N ASN A 22 6.27 -29.42 18.25
CA ASN A 22 5.78 -28.06 17.96
C ASN A 22 6.42 -27.41 16.70
N THR A 23 7.06 -28.21 15.84
CA THR A 23 7.89 -27.74 14.71
C THR A 23 7.34 -28.19 13.36
N ILE A 24 6.03 -28.42 13.24
CA ILE A 24 5.42 -28.64 11.92
C ILE A 24 5.28 -27.27 11.23
N GLY A 25 6.16 -26.98 10.29
CA GLY A 25 6.09 -25.76 9.45
C GLY A 25 7.32 -24.85 9.49
N LEU A 26 8.20 -24.97 10.48
CA LEU A 26 9.45 -24.18 10.57
C LEU A 26 10.59 -24.74 9.71
N GLU A 27 10.47 -25.97 9.23
CA GLU A 27 11.42 -26.60 8.30
C GLU A 27 10.99 -26.47 6.82
N VAL A 28 9.88 -25.80 6.52
CA VAL A 28 9.42 -25.63 5.13
C VAL A 28 10.40 -24.78 4.33
N GLN A 29 11.17 -23.92 5.00
CA GLN A 29 12.29 -23.22 4.39
C GLN A 29 13.40 -23.02 5.45
N PRO A 30 14.42 -23.88 5.49
CA PRO A 30 15.57 -23.65 6.37
C PRO A 30 16.22 -22.30 6.03
N THR A 31 16.90 -21.66 6.99
CA THR A 31 17.56 -20.35 6.75
C THR A 31 18.63 -20.39 5.66
N SER A 32 19.10 -21.58 5.27
CA SER A 32 19.94 -21.79 4.09
C SER A 32 19.20 -21.65 2.76
N ASP A 33 17.89 -21.86 2.74
CA ASP A 33 17.02 -21.72 1.57
C ASP A 33 16.39 -20.33 1.47
N ASN A 34 16.83 -19.37 2.29
CA ASN A 34 16.39 -17.99 2.17
C ASN A 34 16.77 -17.48 0.77
N ILE A 35 15.77 -17.12 -0.04
CA ILE A 35 16.00 -16.53 -1.36
C ILE A 35 16.49 -15.10 -1.14
N ILE A 36 17.81 -14.93 -1.06
CA ILE A 36 18.45 -13.62 -0.99
C ILE A 36 18.56 -13.10 -2.42
N ILE A 37 17.60 -12.27 -2.84
CA ILE A 37 17.73 -11.52 -4.10
C ILE A 37 18.64 -10.33 -3.80
N SER A 38 19.90 -10.45 -4.23
CA SER A 38 20.88 -9.37 -4.21
C SER A 38 21.42 -9.18 -5.62
N GLU A 39 20.81 -8.29 -6.39
CA GLU A 39 21.39 -7.82 -7.65
C GLU A 39 22.19 -6.54 -7.41
N THR A 40 23.47 -6.57 -7.82
CA THR A 40 24.38 -5.42 -7.88
C THR A 40 24.79 -5.08 -9.32
N SER A 41 24.15 -5.71 -10.30
CA SER A 41 24.42 -5.53 -11.72
C SER A 41 23.13 -5.09 -12.42
N SER A 42 23.24 -4.03 -13.24
CA SER A 42 22.21 -3.56 -14.16
C SER A 42 21.40 -4.69 -14.81
N PHE A 43 20.08 -4.61 -14.72
CA PHE A 43 19.06 -5.51 -15.28
C PHE A 43 19.13 -5.64 -16.82
N ASN A 44 20.21 -6.19 -17.37
CA ASN A 44 20.44 -6.26 -18.82
C ASN A 44 19.81 -7.50 -19.48
N TRP A 45 19.26 -8.43 -18.70
CA TRP A 45 18.67 -9.69 -19.20
C TRP A 45 17.13 -9.71 -19.14
N GLN A 46 16.51 -8.67 -18.58
CA GLN A 46 15.06 -8.55 -18.45
C GLN A 46 14.53 -7.57 -19.51
N THR A 47 13.44 -7.95 -20.17
CA THR A 47 12.65 -7.02 -20.99
C THR A 47 11.57 -6.43 -20.08
N THR A 48 11.65 -5.13 -19.82
CA THR A 48 10.57 -4.38 -19.16
C THR A 48 9.68 -3.76 -20.21
N GLN A 49 8.38 -3.97 -20.10
CA GLN A 49 7.38 -3.32 -20.93
C GLN A 49 6.37 -2.61 -20.02
N THR A 50 5.97 -1.41 -20.40
CA THR A 50 4.85 -0.71 -19.77
C THR A 50 3.58 -1.13 -20.51
N ASP A 51 2.65 -1.72 -19.79
CA ASP A 51 1.31 -2.01 -20.30
C ASP A 51 0.33 -0.94 -19.83
N SER A 52 -0.60 -0.56 -20.71
CA SER A 52 -1.65 0.39 -20.37
C SER A 52 -2.74 -0.31 -19.58
N GLU A 53 -3.03 0.19 -18.38
CA GLU A 53 -4.20 -0.22 -17.62
C GLU A 53 -5.38 0.71 -17.94
N ASP A 54 -6.58 0.14 -18.12
CA ASP A 54 -7.78 0.86 -18.54
C ASP A 54 -8.36 1.75 -17.42
N SER A 55 -8.36 1.25 -16.19
CA SER A 55 -8.88 2.01 -15.04
C SER A 55 -8.18 1.67 -13.74
N LEU A 56 -7.90 2.70 -12.95
CA LEU A 56 -7.40 2.58 -11.58
C LEU A 56 -8.54 2.89 -10.61
N ARG A 57 -8.59 2.17 -9.49
CA ARG A 57 -9.53 2.46 -8.40
C ARG A 57 -9.21 3.85 -7.83
N THR A 58 -10.21 4.74 -7.78
CA THR A 58 -10.03 6.12 -7.30
C THR A 58 -10.67 6.38 -5.93
N ASP A 59 -11.31 5.39 -5.32
CA ASP A 59 -11.87 5.47 -3.97
C ASP A 59 -10.78 5.28 -2.91
N GLU A 60 -10.98 5.91 -1.74
CA GLU A 60 -10.11 5.79 -0.57
C GLU A 60 -8.63 6.18 -0.80
N ALA A 61 -8.35 6.97 -1.84
CA ALA A 61 -6.99 7.45 -2.10
C ALA A 61 -6.51 8.33 -0.94
N LEU A 62 -5.43 7.89 -0.27
CA LEU A 62 -4.82 8.65 0.83
C LEU A 62 -4.21 9.97 0.35
N ASN A 63 -3.66 9.98 -0.86
CA ASN A 63 -3.06 11.14 -1.50
C ASN A 63 -3.50 11.17 -2.97
N LEU A 64 -3.75 12.37 -3.49
CA LEU A 64 -4.02 12.59 -4.90
C LEU A 64 -2.73 13.07 -5.57
N ILE A 65 -2.43 12.55 -6.76
CA ILE A 65 -1.23 12.90 -7.51
C ILE A 65 -1.55 14.08 -8.43
N LEU A 66 -0.69 15.09 -8.38
CA LEU A 66 -0.78 16.28 -9.21
C LEU A 66 0.62 16.70 -9.64
N GLY A 67 0.79 16.99 -10.92
CA GLY A 67 2.02 17.55 -11.47
C GLY A 67 2.38 16.96 -12.83
N GLY A 68 3.56 17.32 -13.31
CA GLY A 68 4.13 16.77 -14.53
C GLY A 68 5.62 16.51 -14.34
N ILE A 69 6.12 15.46 -14.98
CA ILE A 69 7.52 15.10 -15.00
C ILE A 69 7.93 14.79 -16.43
N ASP A 70 9.06 15.33 -16.86
CA ASP A 70 9.72 14.98 -18.11
C ASP A 70 10.94 14.11 -17.78
N ASP A 71 10.77 12.79 -17.93
CA ASP A 71 11.80 11.81 -17.60
C ASP A 71 12.54 11.33 -18.87
N SER A 72 13.86 11.14 -18.76
CA SER A 72 14.68 10.73 -19.90
C SER A 72 14.34 9.35 -20.49
N GLN A 73 13.77 8.45 -19.69
CA GLN A 73 13.42 7.08 -20.07
C GLN A 73 11.93 6.93 -20.37
N PHE A 74 11.07 7.56 -19.56
CA PHE A 74 9.61 7.45 -19.65
C PHE A 74 8.91 8.63 -20.32
N GLY A 75 9.66 9.66 -20.72
CA GLY A 75 9.16 10.86 -21.38
C GLY A 75 8.29 11.74 -20.49
N LEU A 76 7.46 12.56 -21.14
CA LEU A 76 6.52 13.47 -20.47
C LEU A 76 5.33 12.71 -19.88
N ASN A 77 5.21 12.78 -18.56
CA ASN A 77 4.11 12.20 -17.80
C ASN A 77 3.39 13.31 -17.04
N ASN A 78 2.06 13.37 -17.16
CA ASN A 78 1.23 14.34 -16.47
C ASN A 78 0.23 13.62 -15.57
N ALA A 79 0.01 14.15 -14.38
CA ALA A 79 -0.93 13.65 -13.39
C ALA A 79 -1.85 14.79 -12.94
N GLY A 80 -3.14 14.48 -12.88
CA GLY A 80 -4.17 15.36 -12.34
C GLY A 80 -5.27 14.53 -11.71
N PHE A 81 -6.10 15.19 -10.89
CA PHE A 81 -7.23 14.55 -10.22
C PHE A 81 -8.48 15.39 -10.36
N TYR A 82 -9.63 14.73 -10.30
CA TYR A 82 -10.94 15.37 -10.25
C TYR A 82 -11.49 15.24 -8.83
N THR A 83 -12.07 16.32 -8.34
CA THR A 83 -12.74 16.35 -7.04
C THR A 83 -14.10 17.03 -7.18
N GLN A 84 -15.06 16.58 -6.39
CA GLN A 84 -16.39 17.19 -6.33
C GLN A 84 -16.52 17.93 -5.00
N ILE A 85 -16.94 19.19 -5.07
CA ILE A 85 -17.32 19.96 -3.88
C ILE A 85 -18.72 19.52 -3.48
N LEU A 86 -18.84 18.89 -2.31
CA LEU A 86 -20.12 18.58 -1.70
C LEU A 86 -20.51 19.73 -0.75
N LEU A 87 -21.76 20.17 -0.83
CA LEU A 87 -22.30 21.14 0.12
C LEU A 87 -22.35 20.52 1.52
N THR A 88 -22.08 21.34 2.54
CA THR A 88 -22.07 20.90 3.94
C THR A 88 -23.44 20.38 4.40
N GLU A 89 -24.51 20.91 3.82
CA GLU A 89 -25.88 20.53 4.16
C GLU A 89 -26.69 20.19 2.90
N ASN A 90 -27.44 19.09 3.00
CA ASN A 90 -28.47 18.76 2.02
C ASN A 90 -29.60 19.78 2.14
N ASN A 91 -30.16 20.20 1.01
CA ASN A 91 -31.30 21.14 0.93
C ASN A 91 -30.98 22.57 1.42
N THR A 92 -29.75 23.04 1.17
CA THR A 92 -29.39 24.44 1.38
C THR A 92 -30.22 25.34 0.43
N ASP A 93 -31.02 26.25 0.97
CA ASP A 93 -31.74 27.26 0.17
C ASP A 93 -30.79 28.42 -0.16
N LEU A 94 -30.39 28.50 -1.42
CA LEU A 94 -29.54 29.58 -1.96
C LEU A 94 -30.36 30.72 -2.57
N GLY A 95 -31.69 30.68 -2.47
CA GLY A 95 -32.60 31.64 -3.08
C GLY A 95 -32.77 31.46 -4.59
N THR A 96 -33.37 32.47 -5.23
CA THR A 96 -33.60 32.47 -6.68
C THR A 96 -32.34 32.91 -7.43
N ASN A 97 -31.82 32.03 -8.30
CA ASN A 97 -30.66 32.28 -9.17
C ASN A 97 -29.38 32.70 -8.43
N PRO A 98 -28.83 31.85 -7.55
CA PRO A 98 -27.56 32.14 -6.88
C PRO A 98 -26.42 32.25 -7.90
N ILE A 99 -25.56 33.25 -7.72
CA ILE A 99 -24.36 33.46 -8.55
C ILE A 99 -23.15 33.22 -7.67
N VAL A 100 -22.27 32.32 -8.10
CA VAL A 100 -20.98 32.10 -7.46
C VAL A 100 -20.04 33.23 -7.87
N ASP A 101 -19.54 33.97 -6.89
CA ASP A 101 -18.55 35.04 -7.12
C ASP A 101 -17.13 34.47 -7.19
N SER A 102 -16.74 33.65 -6.21
CA SER A 102 -15.41 33.03 -6.16
C SER A 102 -15.40 31.69 -5.44
N ILE A 103 -14.44 30.85 -5.83
CA ILE A 103 -14.12 29.58 -5.18
C ILE A 103 -12.64 29.62 -4.81
N VAL A 104 -12.33 29.38 -3.55
CA VAL A 104 -10.95 29.30 -3.05
C VAL A 104 -10.66 27.85 -2.69
N MET A 105 -9.69 27.24 -3.38
CA MET A 105 -9.21 25.89 -3.07
C MET A 105 -7.91 25.98 -2.28
N SER A 106 -7.84 25.23 -1.18
CA SER A 106 -6.62 25.06 -0.39
C SER A 106 -6.34 23.57 -0.23
N TYR A 107 -5.09 23.17 -0.42
CA TYR A 107 -4.64 21.79 -0.26
C TYR A 107 -3.24 21.76 0.36
N THR A 108 -2.88 20.63 0.94
CA THR A 108 -1.59 20.42 1.60
C THR A 108 -0.82 19.34 0.86
N TYR A 109 0.47 19.56 0.64
CA TYR A 109 1.35 18.54 0.09
C TYR A 109 1.75 17.54 1.18
N SER A 110 1.53 16.26 0.90
CA SER A 110 1.99 15.13 1.72
C SER A 110 3.43 14.71 1.38
N GLY A 111 3.82 14.91 0.13
CA GLY A 111 5.16 14.65 -0.40
C GLY A 111 5.29 15.21 -1.81
N TYR A 112 6.50 15.16 -2.35
CA TYR A 112 6.79 15.61 -3.71
C TYR A 112 8.00 14.87 -4.28
N TYR A 113 8.12 14.94 -5.60
CA TYR A 113 9.27 14.45 -6.34
C TYR A 113 9.82 15.60 -7.21
N GLY A 114 11.14 15.74 -7.27
CA GLY A 114 11.80 16.83 -7.98
C GLY A 114 11.98 18.08 -7.13
N ASP A 115 12.27 19.20 -7.80
CA ASP A 115 12.51 20.49 -7.17
C ASP A 115 11.23 21.34 -7.15
N LEU A 116 10.86 21.84 -5.97
CA LEU A 116 9.70 22.70 -5.74
C LEU A 116 10.07 24.17 -5.48
N GLU A 117 11.34 24.56 -5.62
CA GLU A 117 11.80 25.93 -5.36
C GLU A 117 11.02 26.97 -6.18
N ASN A 118 10.49 26.58 -7.34
CA ASN A 118 9.66 27.43 -8.19
C ASN A 118 8.37 26.72 -8.57
N PHE A 119 7.26 27.03 -7.89
CA PHE A 119 5.93 26.60 -8.34
C PHE A 119 5.62 27.26 -9.69
N THR A 120 5.49 26.46 -10.74
CA THR A 120 5.42 26.94 -12.12
C THR A 120 4.00 27.30 -12.55
N SER A 121 3.00 26.46 -12.26
CA SER A 121 1.57 26.74 -12.46
C SER A 121 0.70 25.52 -12.11
N LEU A 122 -0.58 25.74 -11.83
CA LEU A 122 -1.59 24.68 -11.72
C LEU A 122 -2.80 25.09 -12.58
N ASP A 123 -3.13 24.23 -13.53
CA ASP A 123 -4.28 24.43 -14.40
C ASP A 123 -5.54 23.84 -13.75
N VAL A 124 -6.55 24.68 -13.56
CA VAL A 124 -7.86 24.29 -13.03
C VAL A 124 -8.86 24.28 -14.17
N LEU A 125 -9.44 23.13 -14.45
CA LEU A 125 -10.55 22.98 -15.38
C LEU A 125 -11.88 22.96 -14.61
N ILE A 126 -12.81 23.83 -14.99
CA ILE A 126 -14.16 23.96 -14.38
C ILE A 126 -15.21 23.66 -15.44
#